data_AF-A0A518GW26-F1
#
_entry.id   AF-A0A518GW26-F1
#
_cell.length_a   1.000
_cell.length_b   1.000
_cell.length_c   1.000
_cell.angle_alpha   90.00
_cell.angle_beta   90.00
_cell.angle_gamma   90.00
#
_symmetry.space_group_name_H-M   'P 1'
#
loop_
_entity.id
_entity.type
_entity.pdbx_description
1 polymer ?
#
loop_
_entity_poly.entity_id
_entity_poly.type
_entity_poly.pdbx_seq_one_letter_code
_entity_poly.pdbx_strand_id
1 'polypeptide(L)'
;MIRDPNVPIPERTDQDEPNVPRVFLREPGWRVGMKHGSEREFCHNIAPGEEAYHRLSDGELFVHSADERLCLPCADRRGLLHFEPKGLGKARDIIELDGPAQPGDTFKVIDPKALD
;
A
#
# COMPACT_ATOMS: atom_id res chain seq x y z
N MET A 1 32.90 -9.54 10.59
CA MET A 1 32.41 -10.83 11.12
C MET A 1 32.11 -11.72 9.92
N ILE A 2 32.88 -12.79 9.73
CA ILE A 2 32.70 -13.74 8.62
C ILE A 2 31.72 -14.81 9.12
N ARG A 3 30.60 -15.01 8.40
CA ARG A 3 29.65 -16.08 8.74
C ARG A 3 30.31 -17.43 8.52
N ASP A 4 30.20 -18.32 9.51
CA ASP A 4 30.66 -19.70 9.42
C ASP A 4 29.80 -20.44 8.36
N PRO A 5 30.42 -21.00 7.30
CA PRO A 5 29.71 -21.64 6.20
C PRO A 5 29.02 -22.96 6.57
N ASN A 6 29.27 -23.51 7.76
CA ASN A 6 28.65 -24.76 8.24
C ASN A 6 27.45 -24.53 9.17
N VAL A 7 27.08 -23.28 9.44
CA VAL A 7 25.86 -22.99 10.20
C VAL A 7 24.66 -23.27 9.29
N PRO A 8 23.73 -24.17 9.67
CA PRO A 8 22.50 -24.37 8.93
C PRO A 8 21.78 -23.03 8.79
N ILE A 9 21.50 -22.63 7.56
CA ILE A 9 20.66 -21.46 7.31
C ILE A 9 19.30 -21.82 7.92
N PRO A 10 18.78 -21.05 8.90
CA PRO A 10 17.45 -21.34 9.43
C PRO A 10 16.48 -21.36 8.26
N GLU A 11 15.69 -22.44 8.16
CA GLU A 11 14.67 -22.57 7.14
C GLU A 11 13.73 -21.37 7.31
N ARG A 12 13.74 -20.46 6.31
CA ARG A 12 12.77 -19.38 6.26
C ARG A 12 11.40 -20.04 6.11
N THR A 13 10.61 -20.01 7.18
CA THR A 13 9.22 -20.42 7.08
C THR A 13 8.47 -19.34 6.32
N ASP A 14 7.50 -19.71 5.48
CA ASP A 14 6.64 -18.76 4.74
C ASP A 14 5.89 -17.77 5.67
N GLN A 15 5.97 -17.98 6.99
CA GLN A 15 5.39 -17.14 8.04
C GLN A 15 6.21 -15.88 8.33
N ASP A 16 7.49 -15.81 7.92
CA ASP A 16 8.39 -14.69 8.23
C ASP A 16 8.45 -13.62 7.13
N GLU A 17 7.89 -13.86 5.94
CA GLU A 17 7.82 -12.81 4.91
C GLU A 17 6.65 -11.86 5.19
N PRO A 18 6.89 -10.54 5.16
CA PRO A 18 5.80 -9.58 5.26
C PRO A 18 4.80 -9.87 4.14
N ASN A 19 3.52 -10.04 4.50
CA ASN A 19 2.45 -10.15 3.53
C ASN A 19 2.31 -8.80 2.82
N VAL A 20 3.07 -8.61 1.74
CA VAL A 20 3.00 -7.41 0.91
C VAL A 20 1.87 -7.60 -0.10
N PRO A 21 0.72 -6.92 0.06
CA PRO A 21 -0.42 -7.10 -0.83
C PRO A 21 -0.03 -6.68 -2.25
N ARG A 22 -0.41 -7.49 -3.24
CA ARG A 22 -0.19 -7.11 -4.64
C ARG A 22 -1.05 -5.91 -5.01
N VAL A 23 -0.48 -5.00 -5.79
CA VAL A 23 -1.17 -3.85 -6.37
C VAL A 23 -1.30 -4.05 -7.87
N PHE A 24 -2.52 -3.89 -8.38
CA PHE A 24 -2.87 -3.99 -9.78
C PHE A 24 -3.24 -2.61 -10.31
N LEU A 25 -2.78 -2.30 -11.51
CA LEU A 25 -3.12 -1.07 -12.22
C LEU A 25 -4.33 -1.33 -13.11
N ARG A 26 -5.43 -0.62 -12.85
CA ARG A 26 -6.65 -0.62 -13.64
C ARG A 26 -6.51 0.31 -14.83
N GLU A 27 -7.34 0.06 -15.84
CA GLU A 27 -7.46 0.81 -17.09
C GLU A 27 -6.29 0.61 -18.09
N PRO A 28 -6.60 0.29 -19.35
CA PRO A 28 -5.59 0.16 -20.39
C PRO A 28 -4.92 1.50 -20.67
N GLY A 29 -3.63 1.48 -21.00
CA GLY A 29 -2.86 2.67 -21.36
C GLY A 29 -2.05 3.27 -20.20
N TRP A 30 -2.35 2.89 -18.97
CA TRP A 30 -1.53 3.22 -17.80
C TRP A 30 -0.35 2.26 -17.65
N ARG A 31 0.79 2.79 -17.21
CA ARG A 31 2.02 2.06 -16.95
C ARG A 31 2.62 2.48 -15.62
N VAL A 32 3.36 1.56 -14.99
CA VAL A 32 4.15 1.85 -13.79
C VAL A 32 5.54 2.34 -14.23
N GLY A 33 6.00 3.41 -13.61
CA GLY A 33 7.37 3.92 -13.74
C GLY A 33 8.01 4.08 -12.37
N MET A 34 9.35 4.14 -12.35
CA MET A 34 10.12 4.55 -11.19
C MET A 34 10.84 5.85 -11.53
N LYS A 35 10.70 6.83 -10.65
CA LYS A 35 11.40 8.11 -10.80
C LYS A 35 12.88 7.90 -10.54
N HIS A 36 13.71 8.37 -11.46
CA HIS A 36 15.16 8.32 -11.33
C HIS A 36 15.78 9.72 -11.43
N GLY A 37 16.83 9.95 -10.66
CA GLY A 37 17.65 11.16 -10.72
C GLY A 37 17.05 12.38 -10.03
N SER A 38 17.77 13.49 -10.09
CA SER A 38 17.48 14.70 -9.31
C SER A 38 16.42 15.64 -9.91
N GLU A 39 16.03 15.40 -11.16
CA GLU A 39 15.09 16.28 -11.87
C GLU A 39 13.78 16.40 -11.13
N ARG A 40 13.25 17.63 -11.11
CA ARG A 40 11.98 17.94 -10.44
C ARG A 40 10.83 17.53 -11.35
N GLU A 41 10.21 16.41 -11.02
CA GLU A 41 9.02 15.91 -11.69
C GLU A 41 7.86 15.90 -10.69
N PHE A 42 6.65 16.17 -11.19
CA PHE A 42 5.46 16.34 -10.35
C PHE A 42 4.33 15.42 -10.81
N CYS A 43 3.47 15.06 -9.86
CA CYS A 43 2.15 14.51 -10.10
C CYS A 43 1.27 15.57 -10.79
N HIS A 44 0.40 15.16 -11.72
CA HIS A 44 -0.53 16.05 -12.44
C HIS A 44 -1.89 16.20 -11.74
N ASN A 45 -2.00 15.74 -10.48
CA ASN A 45 -3.22 15.87 -9.69
C ASN A 45 -2.92 16.58 -8.38
N ILE A 46 -3.84 17.47 -7.96
CA ILE A 46 -3.83 18.12 -6.65
C ILE A 46 -4.87 17.41 -5.81
N ALA A 47 -4.46 16.87 -4.67
CA ALA A 47 -5.41 16.25 -3.76
C ALA A 47 -6.37 17.30 -3.17
N PRO A 48 -7.66 16.98 -2.98
CA PRO A 48 -8.59 17.84 -2.26
C PRO A 48 -8.00 18.37 -0.94
N GLY A 49 -8.00 19.70 -0.79
CA GLY A 49 -7.45 20.38 0.38
C GLY A 49 -5.96 20.76 0.29
N GLU A 50 -5.29 20.40 -0.80
CA GLU A 50 -3.91 20.81 -1.06
C GLU A 50 -3.83 21.95 -2.08
N GLU A 51 -2.77 22.74 -2.02
CA GLU A 51 -2.55 23.91 -2.88
C GLU A 51 -1.44 23.70 -3.93
N ALA A 52 -0.73 22.58 -3.87
CA ALA A 52 0.42 22.30 -4.72
C ALA A 52 0.40 20.85 -5.22
N TYR A 53 1.05 20.63 -6.36
CA TYR A 53 1.27 19.29 -6.91
C TYR A 53 2.30 18.52 -6.08
N HIS A 54 2.08 17.22 -5.91
CA HIS A 54 3.06 16.34 -5.26
C HIS A 54 4.32 16.23 -6.12
N ARG A 55 5.49 16.43 -5.50
CA ARG A 55 6.76 16.16 -6.14
C ARG A 55 7.06 14.66 -6.09
N LEU A 56 7.49 14.10 -7.21
CA LEU A 56 7.98 12.73 -7.28
C LEU A 56 9.44 12.68 -6.84
N SER A 57 9.70 11.82 -5.86
CA SER A 57 11.01 11.62 -5.25
C SER A 57 11.83 10.60 -6.02
N ASP A 58 13.16 10.66 -5.92
CA ASP A 58 14.01 9.63 -6.51
C ASP A 58 13.71 8.26 -5.88
N GLY A 59 13.58 7.23 -6.72
CA GLY A 59 13.15 5.90 -6.33
C GLY A 59 11.63 5.75 -6.10
N GLU A 60 10.85 6.83 -6.20
CA GLU A 60 9.40 6.76 -6.03
C GLU A 60 8.74 6.06 -7.23
N LEU A 61 7.85 5.12 -6.94
CA LEU A 61 6.97 4.53 -7.94
C LEU A 61 5.86 5.51 -8.29
N PHE A 62 5.57 5.63 -9.58
CA PHE A 62 4.46 6.43 -10.10
C PHE A 62 3.74 5.67 -11.20
N VAL A 63 2.55 6.12 -11.57
CA VAL A 63 1.84 5.63 -12.75
C VAL A 63 1.72 6.74 -13.78
N HIS A 64 1.76 6.38 -15.06
CA HIS A 64 1.66 7.36 -16.13
C HIS A 64 0.91 6.79 -17.34
N SER A 65 0.29 7.69 -18.10
CA SER A 65 -0.27 7.42 -19.42
C SER A 65 0.49 8.24 -20.47
N ALA A 66 -0.13 8.55 -21.61
CA ALA A 66 0.48 9.39 -22.64
C ALA A 66 0.65 10.85 -22.19
N ASP A 67 -0.35 11.39 -21.48
CA ASP A 67 -0.44 12.83 -21.21
C ASP A 67 -0.35 13.18 -19.72
N GLU A 68 -0.37 12.17 -18.84
CA GLU A 68 -0.39 12.40 -17.41
C GLU A 68 0.45 11.41 -16.62
N ARG A 69 0.79 11.85 -15.41
CA ARG A 69 1.58 11.13 -14.43
C ARG A 69 1.03 11.40 -13.04
N LEU A 70 0.90 10.35 -12.23
CA LEU A 70 0.37 10.40 -10.88
C LEU A 70 1.29 9.67 -9.90
N CYS A 71 1.49 10.24 -8.71
CA CYS A 71 2.02 9.48 -7.58
C CYS A 71 1.03 8.37 -7.17
N LEU A 72 1.50 7.33 -6.49
CA LEU A 72 0.63 6.22 -6.06
C LEU A 72 -0.59 6.67 -5.23
N PRO A 73 -0.48 7.62 -4.26
CA PRO A 73 -1.65 8.11 -3.52
C PRO A 73 -2.71 8.76 -4.41
N CYS A 74 -2.30 9.53 -5.43
CA CYS A 74 -3.24 10.15 -6.36
C CYS A 74 -3.83 9.14 -7.36
N ALA A 75 -3.07 8.12 -7.72
CA ALA A 75 -3.57 7.01 -8.53
C ALA A 75 -4.63 6.19 -7.77
N ASP A 76 -4.39 5.91 -6.49
CA ASP A 76 -5.34 5.22 -5.61
C ASP A 76 -6.63 6.02 -5.45
N ARG A 77 -6.51 7.32 -5.13
CA ARG A 77 -7.66 8.23 -5.01
C ARG A 77 -8.50 8.28 -6.29
N ARG A 78 -7.87 8.16 -7.47
CA ARG A 78 -8.57 8.11 -8.76
C ARG A 78 -9.15 6.74 -9.09
N GLY A 79 -8.95 5.73 -8.25
CA GLY A 79 -9.43 4.36 -8.48
C GLY A 79 -8.63 3.59 -9.52
N LEU A 80 -7.43 4.07 -9.88
CA LEU A 80 -6.54 3.38 -10.83
C LEU A 80 -5.85 2.19 -10.18
N LEU A 81 -5.75 2.15 -8.85
CA LEU A 81 -5.14 1.03 -8.15
C LEU A 81 -6.20 0.05 -7.64
N HIS A 82 -5.84 -1.22 -7.66
CA HIS A 82 -6.60 -2.28 -7.01
C HIS A 82 -5.65 -3.11 -6.16
N PHE A 83 -6.08 -3.46 -4.97
CA PHE A 83 -5.29 -4.28 -4.07
C PHE A 83 -5.78 -5.71 -4.11
N GLU A 84 -4.85 -6.64 -3.95
CA GLU A 84 -5.15 -8.05 -3.83
C GLU A 84 -6.26 -8.29 -2.80
N PRO A 85 -7.33 -9.03 -3.15
CA PRO A 85 -8.38 -9.34 -2.20
C PRO A 85 -7.80 -10.17 -1.07
N LYS A 86 -8.26 -9.91 0.17
CA LYS A 86 -7.89 -10.73 1.34
C LYS A 86 -8.25 -12.19 1.03
N GLY A 87 -7.25 -13.08 1.09
CA GLY A 87 -7.44 -14.50 0.84
C GLY A 87 -8.49 -15.13 1.75
N LEU A 88 -9.27 -16.07 1.22
CA LEU A 88 -10.27 -16.82 1.98
C LEU A 88 -9.57 -17.62 3.10
N GLY A 89 -9.99 -17.43 4.36
CA GLY A 89 -9.37 -18.07 5.53
C GLY A 89 -8.36 -17.21 6.29
N LYS A 90 -8.02 -16.01 5.81
CA LYS A 90 -7.34 -15.01 6.64
C LYS A 90 -8.31 -14.52 7.71
N ALA A 91 -7.88 -14.47 8.97
CA ALA A 91 -8.68 -13.94 10.06
C ALA A 91 -9.18 -12.53 9.67
N ARG A 92 -10.50 -12.33 9.81
CA ARG A 92 -11.09 -11.01 9.60
C ARG A 92 -10.84 -10.21 10.88
N ASP A 93 -10.47 -8.95 10.71
CA ASP A 93 -10.50 -8.01 11.81
C ASP A 93 -11.96 -7.92 12.29
N ILE A 94 -12.20 -8.33 13.54
CA ILE A 94 -13.52 -8.21 14.16
C ILE A 94 -13.55 -6.83 14.81
N ILE A 95 -14.49 -6.01 14.37
CA ILE A 95 -14.76 -4.72 14.98
C ILE A 95 -15.90 -4.96 15.97
N GLU A 96 -15.60 -4.87 17.26
CA GLU A 96 -16.63 -4.86 18.29
C GLU A 96 -17.19 -3.44 18.41
N LEU A 97 -18.51 -3.31 18.29
CA LEU A 97 -19.22 -2.08 18.60
C LEU A 97 -19.71 -2.17 20.05
N ASP A 98 -19.11 -1.37 20.94
CA ASP A 98 -19.58 -1.21 22.31
C ASP A 98 -20.92 -0.47 22.33
N GLY A 99 -22.03 -1.20 22.12
CA GLY A 99 -23.40 -0.68 22.24
C GLY A 99 -23.96 -0.02 20.96
N PRO A 100 -25.14 0.64 21.05
CA PRO A 100 -25.74 1.31 19.90
C PRO A 100 -24.85 2.47 19.46
N ALA A 101 -24.34 2.39 18.22
CA ALA A 101 -23.46 3.38 17.64
C ALA A 101 -24.02 4.80 17.78
N GLN A 102 -23.29 5.67 18.47
CA GLN A 102 -23.59 7.08 18.59
C GLN A 102 -22.69 7.91 17.66
N PRO A 103 -23.15 9.09 17.23
CA PRO A 103 -22.32 10.00 16.44
C PRO A 103 -21.06 10.40 17.22
N GLY A 104 -19.89 10.03 16.72
CA GLY A 104 -18.59 10.36 17.33
C GLY A 104 -17.85 9.19 17.99
N ASP A 105 -18.42 7.98 17.98
CA ASP A 105 -17.76 6.80 18.54
C ASP A 105 -16.52 6.40 17.75
N THR A 106 -15.46 6.02 18.46
CA THR A 106 -14.24 5.43 17.92
C THR A 106 -14.28 3.90 18.04
N PHE A 107 -14.01 3.23 16.91
CA PHE A 107 -13.98 1.77 16.84
C PHE A 107 -12.66 1.23 17.40
N LYS A 108 -12.74 0.14 18.16
CA LYS A 108 -11.57 -0.66 18.54
C LYS A 108 -11.44 -1.84 17.59
N VAL A 109 -10.28 -1.98 16.96
CA VAL A 109 -9.93 -3.19 16.22
C VAL A 109 -9.43 -4.21 17.23
N ILE A 110 -10.13 -5.34 17.36
CA ILE A 110 -9.73 -6.43 18.25
C ILE A 110 -8.96 -7.46 17.42
N ASP A 111 -7.78 -7.83 17.89
CA ASP A 111 -7.03 -8.93 17.28
C ASP A 111 -7.77 -10.24 17.54
N PRO A 112 -8.19 -10.97 16.49
CA PRO A 112 -8.91 -12.23 16.66
C PRO A 112 -8.11 -13.31 17.40
N LYS A 113 -6.78 -13.18 17.57
CA LYS A 113 -5.96 -14.09 18.39
C LYS A 113 -6.03 -13.81 19.89
N ALA A 114 -6.61 -12.68 20.33
CA ALA A 114 -6.73 -12.33 21.74
C ALA A 114 -7.98 -12.94 22.43
N LEU A 115 -8.73 -13.77 21.71
CA LEU A 115 -9.99 -14.39 22.14
C LEU A 115 -9.85 -15.88 22.53
N ASP A 116 -8.62 -16.42 22.55
CA ASP A 116 -8.29 -17.78 23.03
C ASP A 116 -7.75 -17.78 24.48
#